data_AF-A0A1R1MLP1-F1
#
_entry.id   AF-A0A1R1MLP1-F1
#
_cell.length_a   1.000
_cell.length_b   1.000
_cell.length_c   1.000
_cell.angle_alpha   90.00
_cell.angle_beta   90.00
_cell.angle_gamma   90.00
#
_symmetry.space_group_name_H-M   'P 1'
#
loop_
_entity.id
_entity.type
_entity.pdbx_description
1 polymer ?
#
loop_
_entity_poly.entity_id
_entity_poly.type
_entity_poly.pdbx_seq_one_letter_code
_entity_poly.pdbx_strand_id
1 'polypeptide(L)' 'MSYTTTLLVGTPVLLITFIVGLVISVFQAATQIHEMTLTFIPKILAAIIALFIFGSWMMIKLVDYTRENFNLIASLLK' A
#
# COMPACT_ATOMS: atom_id res chain seq x y z
N MET A 1 -5.79 -14.48 -11.67
CA MET A 1 -5.36 -13.14 -12.13
C MET A 1 -5.75 -12.01 -11.18
N SER A 2 -6.96 -12.02 -10.60
CA SER A 2 -7.43 -10.94 -9.71
C SER A 2 -6.61 -10.75 -8.42
N TYR A 3 -6.38 -11.83 -7.65
CA TYR A 3 -5.66 -11.76 -6.36
C TYR A 3 -4.20 -11.27 -6.51
N THR A 4 -3.55 -11.62 -7.61
CA THR A 4 -2.18 -11.19 -7.92
C THR A 4 -2.08 -9.69 -8.13
N THR A 5 -3.08 -9.05 -8.76
CA THR A 5 -3.10 -7.59 -8.95
C THR A 5 -3.27 -6.86 -7.62
N THR A 6 -4.15 -7.34 -6.75
CA THR A 6 -4.34 -6.76 -5.40
C THR A 6 -3.05 -6.86 -4.58
N LEU A 7 -2.37 -8.00 -4.62
CA LEU A 7 -1.08 -8.17 -3.95
C LEU A 7 -0.01 -7.24 -4.54
N LEU A 8 0.14 -7.17 -5.87
CA LEU A 8 1.13 -6.31 -6.52
C LEU A 8 0.94 -4.83 -6.20
N VAL A 9 -0.31 -4.35 -6.20
CA VAL A 9 -0.66 -2.95 -5.93
C VAL A 9 -0.52 -2.62 -4.44
N GLY A 10 -0.92 -3.52 -3.55
CA GLY A 10 -0.87 -3.30 -2.09
C GLY A 10 0.53 -3.46 -1.48
N THR A 11 1.38 -4.33 -2.04
CA THR A 11 2.71 -4.65 -1.49
C THR A 11 3.62 -3.45 -1.25
N PRO A 12 3.84 -2.51 -2.19
CA PRO A 12 4.80 -1.42 -1.99
C PRO A 12 4.42 -0.52 -0.81
N VAL A 13 3.14 -0.16 -0.65
CA VAL A 13 2.67 0.67 0.46
C VAL A 13 2.73 -0.08 1.79
N LEU A 14 2.32 -1.35 1.80
CA LEU A 14 2.38 -2.19 3.00
C LEU A 14 3.81 -2.39 3.48
N LEU A 15 4.74 -2.66 2.57
CA LEU A 15 6.14 -2.94 2.90
C LEU A 15 6.81 -1.69 3.50
N ILE A 16 6.56 -0.52 2.92
CA ILE A 16 7.11 0.75 3.42
C ILE A 16 6.55 1.08 4.81
N THR A 17 5.23 1.02 4.97
CA THR A 17 4.58 1.32 6.26
C THR A 17 4.92 0.29 7.34
N PHE A 18 5.19 -0.96 6.96
CA PHE A 18 5.64 -2.02 7.84
C PHE A 18 7.05 -1.76 8.35
N ILE A 19 8.02 -1.50 7.45
CA ILE A 19 9.42 -1.22 7.84
C ILE A 19 9.47 -0.01 8.78
N VAL A 20 8.77 1.07 8.42
CA VAL A 20 8.75 2.29 9.24
C VAL A 20 8.10 2.02 10.60
N GLY A 21 6.99 1.29 10.64
CA GLY A 21 6.35 0.90 11.89
C GLY A 21 7.25 0.04 12.80
N LEU A 22 8.03 -0.87 12.20
CA LEU A 22 8.94 -1.75 12.91
C LEU A 22 10.14 -0.97 13.48
N VAL A 23 10.72 -0.07 12.69
CA VAL A 23 11.81 0.79 13.16
C VAL A 23 11.34 1.62 14.37
N ILE A 24 10.17 2.25 14.26
CA ILE A 24 9.66 3.11 15.34
C ILE A 24 9.30 2.29 16.58
N SER A 25 8.73 1.09 16.44
CA SER A 25 8.39 0.25 17.60
C SER A 25 9.64 -0.20 18.37
N VAL A 26 10.74 -0.47 17.67
CA VAL A 26 12.03 -0.78 18.32
C VAL A 26 12.59 0.44 19.04
N PHE A 27 12.56 1.62 18.42
CA PHE A 27 12.98 2.87 19.07
C PHE A 27 12.12 3.20 20.30
N GLN A 28 10.82 2.97 20.20
CA GLN A 28 9.86 3.18 21.27
C GLN A 28 10.17 2.26 22.47
N ALA A 29 10.41 0.97 22.19
CA ALA A 29 10.77 -0.01 23.21
C ALA A 29 12.14 0.28 23.87
N ALA A 30 13.14 0.66 23.07
CA ALA A 30 14.50 0.93 23.56
C ALA A 30 14.58 2.17 24.47
N THR A 31 13.74 3.18 24.21
CA THR A 31 13.73 4.45 24.97
C THR A 31 12.65 4.51 26.04
N GLN A 32 11.82 3.47 26.16
CA GLN A 32 10.67 3.41 27.08
C GLN A 32 9.64 4.55 26.89
N ILE A 33 9.58 5.18 25.72
CA ILE A 33 8.64 6.27 25.42
C ILE A 33 7.27 5.67 25.05
N HIS A 34 6.26 5.81 25.90
CA HIS A 34 4.92 5.24 25.65
C HIS A 34 3.93 6.26 25.05
N GLU A 35 4.41 7.18 24.21
CA GLU A 35 3.55 8.18 23.57
C GLU A 35 2.96 7.66 22.25
N MET A 36 1.62 7.57 22.18
CA MET A 36 0.90 7.10 20.99
C MET A 36 1.08 8.00 19.75
N THR A 37 1.40 9.28 19.92
CA THR A 37 1.57 10.23 18.81
C THR A 37 2.83 9.95 17.98
N LEU A 38 3.89 9.47 18.63
CA LEU A 38 5.21 9.24 18.03
C LEU A 38 5.19 8.05 17.04
N THR A 39 4.32 7.06 17.25
CA THR A 39 4.09 5.96 16.30
C THR A 39 3.17 6.34 15.14
N PHE A 40 2.28 7.32 15.34
CA PHE A 40 1.26 7.67 14.35
C PHE A 40 1.80 8.59 13.25
N ILE A 41 2.49 9.67 13.63
CA ILE A 41 2.93 10.72 12.69
C ILE A 41 3.91 10.19 11.63
N PRO A 42 5.01 9.50 11.98
CA PRO A 42 5.98 9.10 10.98
C PRO A 42 5.43 7.98 10.07
N LYS A 43 4.51 7.15 10.59
CA LYS A 43 3.82 6.12 9.81
C LYS A 43 2.90 6.72 8.74
N ILE A 44 2.18 7.80 9.06
CA ILE A 44 1.38 8.55 8.08
C ILE A 44 2.28 9.18 7.02
N LEU A 45 3.38 9.83 7.42
CA LEU A 45 4.31 10.44 6.47
C LEU A 45 4.88 9.39 5.50
N ALA A 46 5.26 8.22 6.01
CA ALA A 46 5.72 7.11 5.18
C ALA A 46 4.64 6.62 4.21
N ALA A 47 3.39 6.50 4.66
CA ALA A 47 2.26 6.12 3.80
C ALA A 47 2.01 7.16 2.68
N ILE A 48 2.05 8.45 3.01
CA ILE A 48 1.88 9.55 2.04
C ILE A 48 3.00 9.52 1.01
N ILE A 49 4.26 9.39 1.43
CA ILE A 49 5.41 9.30 0.53
C ILE A 49 5.30 8.06 -0.38
N ALA A 50 4.92 6.92 0.18
CA ALA A 50 4.68 5.70 -0.59
C ALA A 50 3.57 5.91 -1.64
N LEU A 51 2.45 6.52 -1.26
CA LEU A 51 1.37 6.82 -2.20
C LEU A 51 1.78 7.85 -3.25
N PHE A 52 2.62 8.82 -2.90
CA PHE A 52 3.10 9.82 -3.85
C PHE A 52 3.99 9.18 -4.93
N ILE A 53 4.87 8.26 -4.54
CA ILE A 53 5.80 7.57 -5.45
C ILE A 53 5.08 6.47 -6.24
N PHE A 54 4.32 5.61 -5.57
CA PHE A 54 3.71 4.42 -6.16
C PHE A 54 2.28 4.65 -6.67
N GLY A 55 1.62 5.73 -6.28
CA GLY A 55 0.20 5.96 -6.59
C GLY A 55 -0.11 6.03 -8.08
N SER A 56 0.76 6.67 -8.88
CA SER A 56 0.60 6.71 -10.34
C SER A 56 0.60 5.31 -10.96
N TRP A 57 1.59 4.49 -10.57
CA TRP A 57 1.70 3.11 -11.05
C TRP A 57 0.55 2.22 -10.56
N MET A 58 0.13 2.38 -9.30
CA MET A 58 -1.01 1.66 -8.73
C MET A 58 -2.32 1.95 -9.51
N MET A 59 -2.54 3.21 -9.90
CA MET A 59 -3.71 3.60 -10.69
C MET A 59 -3.72 2.95 -12.07
N ILE A 60 -2.59 2.91 -12.76
CA ILE A 60 -2.48 2.24 -14.07
C ILE A 60 -2.89 0.77 -13.95
N LYS A 61 -2.37 0.06 -12.94
CA LYS A 61 -2.71 -1.35 -12.71
C LYS A 61 -4.17 -1.60 -12.40
N LEU A 62 -4.81 -0.70 -11.64
CA LEU A 62 -6.24 -0.80 -11.34
C LEU A 62 -7.11 -0.55 -12.58
N VAL A 63 -6.73 0.40 -13.43
CA VAL A 63 -7.42 0.67 -14.69
C VAL A 63 -7.28 -0.50 -15.67
N ASP A 64 -6.07 -1.05 -15.81
CA ASP A 64 -5.82 -2.22 -16.67
C ASP A 64 -6.66 -3.42 -16.22
N TYR A 65 -6.67 -3.69 -14.92
CA TYR A 65 -7.49 -4.75 -14.33
C TYR A 65 -8.98 -4.54 -14.60
N THR A 66 -9.47 -3.30 -14.49
CA THR A 66 -10.87 -2.97 -14.76
C THR A 66 -11.21 -3.22 -16.23
N ARG A 67 -10.35 -2.78 -17.16
CA ARG A 67 -10.53 -3.01 -18.60
C ARG A 67 -10.58 -4.50 -18.94
N GLU A 68 -9.70 -5.30 -18.35
CA GLU A 68 -9.68 -6.75 -18.54
C GLU A 68 -11.02 -7.39 -18.10
N ASN A 69 -11.55 -7.00 -16.95
CA ASN A 69 -12.84 -7.49 -16.47
C ASN A 69 -14.00 -7.09 -17.39
N PHE A 70 -14.05 -5.85 -17.86
CA PHE A 70 -15.08 -5.41 -18.79
C PHE A 70 -15.01 -6.16 -20.13
N ASN A 71 -13.80 -6.43 -20.64
CA ASN A 71 -13.60 -7.23 -21.85
C ASN A 71 -14.05 -8.68 -21.66
N LEU A 72 -13.77 -9.28 -20.50
CA LEU A 72 -14.24 -10.62 -20.16
C LEU A 72 -15.78 -10.68 -20.17
N ILE A 73 -16.44 -9.73 -19.54
CA ILE A 73 -17.92 -9.64 -19.53
C ILE A 73 -18.46 -9.49 -20.96
N ALA A 74 -17.88 -8.59 -21.76
CA ALA A 74 -18.29 -8.40 -23.15
C ALA A 74 -18.08 -9.65 -24.01
N SER A 75 -17.07 -10.47 -23.70
CA SER A 75 -16.82 -11.74 -24.41
C SER A 75 -17.81 -12.84 -24.05
N LEU A 76 -18.33 -12.85 -22.82
CA LEU A 76 -19.34 -13.83 -22.36
C LEU A 76 -20.74 -13.55 -22.92
N LEU A 77 -20.98 -12.31 -23.36
CA LEU A 77 -22.22 -11.86 -23.98
C LEU A 77 -22.27 -12.13 -25.49
N LYS A 78 -21.14 -12.47 -26.11
CA LYS A 78 -21.03 -12.93 -27.50
C LYS A 78 -21.05 -14.45 -27.56
#